data_AF-A0A7Y5V5Z4-F1
#
_entry.id   AF-A0A7Y5V5Z4-F1
#
_cell.length_a   1.000
_cell.length_b   1.000
_cell.length_c   1.000
_cell.angle_alpha   90.00
_cell.angle_beta   90.00
_cell.angle_gamma   90.00
#
_symmetry.space_group_name_H-M   'P 1'
#
loop_
_entity.id
_entity.type
_entity.pdbx_description
1 polymer ?
#
loop_
_entity_poly.entity_id
_entity_poly.type
_entity_poly.pdbx_seq_one_letter_code
_entity_poly.pdbx_strand_id
1 'polypeptide(L)'
;IALARRIAAMPAMRAAGLRGEYAPGGTAVDDHVRQHASSAYHPVGTCRMGADDASVVDTSLRVRGIEGLHVVDASVIPSCVAANAQASVIALAEKASDLL
;
A
#
# COMPACT_ATOMS: atom_id res chain seq x y z
N ILE A 1 -13.23 9.41 5.06
CA ILE A 1 -13.65 10.83 5.19
C ILE A 1 -14.24 11.17 6.56
N ALA A 2 -15.15 10.37 7.14
CA ALA A 2 -15.75 10.65 8.46
C ALA A 2 -14.73 10.88 9.60
N LEU A 3 -13.68 10.05 9.68
CA LEU A 3 -12.59 10.23 10.67
C LEU A 3 -11.82 11.54 10.43
N ALA A 4 -11.51 11.86 9.17
CA ALA A 4 -10.82 13.10 8.82
C ALA A 4 -11.65 14.34 9.23
N ARG A 5 -12.97 14.34 9.00
CA ARG A 5 -13.89 15.39 9.48
C ARG A 5 -13.84 15.55 11.00
N ARG A 6 -13.87 14.44 11.74
CA ARG A 6 -13.75 14.48 13.22
C ARG A 6 -12.44 15.10 13.67
N ILE A 7 -11.32 14.74 13.05
CA ILE A 7 -10.00 15.31 13.37
C ILE A 7 -9.99 16.81 13.03
N ALA A 8 -10.48 17.20 11.86
CA ALA A 8 -10.60 18.59 11.43
C ALA A 8 -11.47 19.47 12.36
N ALA A 9 -12.47 18.89 13.03
CA ALA A 9 -13.33 19.59 13.97
C ALA A 9 -12.70 19.84 15.35
N MET A 10 -11.54 19.23 15.65
CA MET A 10 -10.89 19.36 16.96
C MET A 10 -10.42 20.81 17.22
N PRO A 11 -10.44 21.29 18.47
CA PRO A 11 -10.02 22.65 18.81
C PRO A 11 -8.60 23.00 18.33
N ALA A 12 -7.68 22.04 18.37
CA ALA A 12 -6.31 22.22 17.89
C ALA A 12 -6.24 22.58 16.40
N MET A 13 -7.12 22.02 15.57
CA MET A 13 -7.16 22.33 14.13
C MET A 13 -7.69 23.74 13.89
N ARG A 14 -8.68 24.18 14.68
CA ARG A 14 -9.18 25.58 14.64
C ARG A 14 -8.10 26.57 15.06
N ALA A 15 -7.38 26.25 16.14
CA ALA A 15 -6.25 27.04 16.62
C ALA A 15 -5.12 27.11 15.58
N ALA A 16 -4.89 26.01 14.84
CA ALA A 16 -3.94 25.94 13.72
C ALA A 16 -4.40 26.66 12.44
N GLY A 17 -5.56 27.31 12.45
CA GLY A 17 -6.02 28.13 11.33
C GLY A 17 -7.06 27.49 10.42
N LEU A 18 -7.48 26.24 10.66
CA LEU A 18 -8.49 25.60 9.83
C LEU A 18 -9.85 26.31 9.98
N ARG A 19 -10.43 26.77 8.87
CA ARG A 19 -11.67 27.60 8.85
C ARG A 19 -12.93 26.86 8.42
N GLY A 20 -12.80 25.67 7.87
CA GLY A 20 -13.93 24.89 7.36
C GLY A 20 -13.47 23.74 6.50
N GLU A 21 -14.44 22.96 6.03
CA GLU A 21 -14.21 21.87 5.10
C GLU A 21 -14.13 22.41 3.66
N TYR A 22 -13.04 22.11 2.95
CA TYR A 22 -12.92 22.43 1.53
C TYR A 22 -13.65 21.41 0.65
N ALA A 23 -13.46 20.12 0.92
CA ALA A 23 -14.11 19.00 0.25
C ALA A 23 -14.26 17.80 1.21
N PRO A 24 -15.24 16.90 1.02
CA PRO A 24 -16.34 16.95 0.05
C PRO A 24 -17.39 18.05 0.27
N GLY A 25 -17.40 18.71 1.43
CA GLY A 25 -18.43 19.69 1.76
C GLY A 25 -19.83 19.03 1.81
N GLY A 26 -20.81 19.64 1.15
CA GLY A 26 -22.18 19.12 1.09
C GLY A 26 -22.40 17.91 0.17
N THR A 27 -21.39 17.47 -0.59
CA THR A 27 -21.52 16.32 -1.49
C THR A 27 -21.56 15.00 -0.72
N ALA A 28 -22.24 14.00 -1.29
CA ALA A 28 -22.23 12.65 -0.76
C ALA A 28 -20.79 12.09 -0.77
N VAL A 29 -20.37 11.52 0.37
CA VAL A 29 -19.00 11.05 0.59
C VAL A 29 -18.60 10.00 -0.45
N ASP A 30 -19.49 9.08 -0.79
CA ASP A 30 -19.20 7.97 -1.69
C ASP A 30 -18.99 8.45 -3.13
N ASP A 31 -19.81 9.39 -3.60
CA ASP A 31 -19.66 10.00 -4.92
C ASP A 31 -18.34 10.78 -5.02
N HIS A 32 -18.01 11.52 -3.97
CA HIS A 32 -16.74 12.24 -3.91
C HIS A 32 -15.55 11.29 -3.97
N VAL A 33 -15.56 10.21 -3.18
CA VAL A 33 -14.51 9.19 -3.19
C VAL A 33 -14.39 8.55 -4.57
N ARG A 34 -15.49 8.17 -5.24
CA ARG A 34 -15.43 7.58 -6.59
C ARG A 34 -14.81 8.52 -7.62
N GLN A 35 -15.08 9.82 -7.52
CA GLN A 35 -14.60 10.81 -8.49
C GLN A 35 -13.16 11.28 -8.23
N HIS A 36 -12.71 11.27 -6.97
CA HIS A 36 -11.47 11.91 -6.56
C HIS A 36 -10.44 10.95 -5.96
N ALA A 37 -10.80 9.70 -5.65
CA ALA A 37 -9.82 8.73 -5.18
C ALA A 37 -8.78 8.46 -6.28
N SER A 38 -7.51 8.55 -5.88
CA SER A 38 -6.38 8.25 -6.75
C SER A 38 -5.51 7.17 -6.11
N SER A 39 -4.70 6.51 -6.93
CA SER A 39 -3.64 5.65 -6.42
C SER A 39 -2.63 6.48 -5.63
N ALA A 40 -2.13 5.92 -4.53
CA ALA A 40 -0.93 6.40 -3.86
C ALA A 40 0.37 5.90 -4.53
N TYR A 41 0.26 5.22 -5.67
CA TYR A 41 1.37 4.67 -6.46
C TYR A 41 2.19 3.60 -5.74
N HIS A 42 1.54 2.79 -4.89
CA HIS A 42 2.15 1.64 -4.20
C HIS A 42 1.57 0.29 -4.66
N PRO A 43 1.67 -0.08 -5.96
CA PRO A 43 1.23 -1.40 -6.41
C PRO A 43 2.13 -2.50 -5.84
N VAL A 44 1.53 -3.64 -5.49
CA VAL A 44 2.21 -4.85 -4.98
C VAL A 44 1.48 -6.10 -5.48
N GLY A 45 2.12 -7.27 -5.37
CA GLY A 45 1.44 -8.57 -5.46
C GLY A 45 1.25 -9.16 -6.87
N THR A 46 1.75 -8.51 -7.93
CA THR A 46 1.62 -9.03 -9.31
C THR A 46 2.41 -10.32 -9.57
N CYS A 47 3.45 -10.59 -8.77
CA CYS A 47 4.20 -11.85 -8.73
C CYS A 47 4.18 -12.43 -7.31
N ARG A 48 3.00 -12.42 -6.66
CA ARG A 48 2.82 -12.76 -5.23
C ARG A 48 3.63 -13.98 -4.79
N MET A 49 4.36 -13.80 -3.70
CA MET A 49 5.01 -14.84 -2.91
C MET A 49 3.99 -15.65 -2.11
N GLY A 50 4.17 -16.98 -2.06
CA GLY A 50 3.37 -17.82 -1.17
C GLY A 50 3.70 -19.31 -1.27
N ALA A 51 3.14 -20.08 -0.35
CA ALA A 51 3.29 -21.53 -0.30
C ALA A 51 2.26 -22.27 -1.18
N ASP A 52 1.20 -21.58 -1.61
CA ASP A 52 0.12 -22.16 -2.43
C ASP A 52 0.43 -22.15 -3.93
N ASP A 53 -0.28 -22.99 -4.68
CA ASP A 53 -0.09 -23.19 -6.13
C ASP A 53 -0.47 -21.96 -6.98
N ALA A 54 -1.24 -21.02 -6.44
CA ALA A 54 -1.60 -19.78 -7.12
C ALA A 54 -0.56 -18.67 -6.91
N SER A 55 0.56 -18.95 -6.26
CA SER A 55 1.67 -18.00 -6.09
C SER A 55 2.61 -18.05 -7.29
N VAL A 56 3.23 -16.92 -7.65
CA VAL A 56 4.20 -16.86 -8.76
C VAL A 56 5.60 -17.26 -8.27
N VAL A 57 5.96 -16.83 -7.06
CA VAL A 57 7.20 -17.23 -6.39
C VAL A 57 6.91 -18.01 -5.11
N ASP A 58 7.84 -18.88 -4.71
CA ASP A 58 7.80 -19.53 -3.40
C ASP A 58 8.28 -18.60 -2.27
N THR A 59 8.26 -19.08 -1.02
CA THR A 59 8.69 -18.32 0.17
C THR A 59 10.19 -18.00 0.21
N SER A 60 10.96 -18.53 -0.74
CA SER A 60 12.38 -18.24 -0.95
C SER A 60 12.59 -17.39 -2.20
N LEU A 61 11.53 -16.75 -2.73
CA LEU A 61 11.54 -15.84 -3.88
C LEU A 61 11.86 -16.49 -5.22
N ARG A 62 11.87 -17.82 -5.30
CA ARG A 62 12.12 -18.56 -6.54
C ARG A 62 10.89 -18.55 -7.42
N VAL A 63 11.07 -18.26 -8.70
CA VAL A 63 10.00 -18.39 -9.69
C VAL A 63 9.64 -19.85 -9.86
N ARG A 64 8.37 -20.18 -9.66
CA ARG A 64 7.90 -21.56 -9.76
C ARG A 64 7.98 -22.03 -11.22
N GLY A 65 8.60 -23.19 -11.43
CA GLY A 65 8.76 -23.81 -12.75
C GLY A 65 9.94 -23.31 -13.58
N ILE A 66 10.76 -22.38 -13.06
CA ILE A 66 11.98 -21.90 -13.73
C ILE A 66 13.16 -21.99 -12.77
N GLU A 67 14.18 -22.76 -13.14
CA GLU A 67 15.39 -22.93 -12.34
C GLU A 67 16.26 -21.67 -12.39
N GLY A 68 16.85 -21.28 -11.24
CA GLY A 68 17.81 -20.18 -11.15
C GLY A 68 17.23 -18.77 -11.26
N LEU A 69 15.91 -18.61 -11.37
CA LEU A 69 15.25 -17.31 -11.48
C LEU A 69 14.55 -16.91 -10.18
N HIS A 70 14.80 -15.67 -9.73
CA HIS A 70 14.16 -15.08 -8.55
C HIS A 70 13.57 -13.70 -8.89
N VAL A 71 12.55 -13.28 -8.16
CA VAL A 71 11.98 -11.93 -8.23
C VAL A 71 12.15 -11.25 -6.88
N VAL A 72 12.79 -10.08 -6.86
CA VAL A 72 13.09 -9.32 -5.64
C VAL A 72 12.65 -7.88 -5.83
N ASP A 73 11.35 -7.64 -5.78
CA ASP A 73 10.75 -6.30 -5.87
C ASP A 73 9.37 -6.25 -5.17
N ALA A 74 8.64 -5.15 -5.31
CA ALA A 74 7.31 -4.98 -4.71
C ALA A 74 6.27 -6.01 -5.21
N SER A 75 6.46 -6.63 -6.37
CA SER A 75 5.49 -7.54 -6.97
C SER A 75 5.31 -8.83 -6.18
N VAL A 76 6.31 -9.24 -5.39
CA VAL A 76 6.22 -10.47 -4.57
C VAL A 76 5.53 -10.25 -3.24
N ILE A 77 5.36 -9.00 -2.80
CA ILE A 77 4.73 -8.66 -1.52
C ILE A 77 3.25 -9.11 -1.57
N PRO A 78 2.80 -10.04 -0.72
CA PRO A 78 1.49 -10.67 -0.90
C PRO A 78 0.29 -9.76 -0.63
N SER A 79 0.48 -8.75 0.21
CA SER A 79 -0.56 -7.79 0.56
C SER A 79 0.09 -6.45 0.93
N CYS A 80 -0.59 -5.34 0.62
CA CYS A 80 -0.13 -4.02 0.97
C CYS A 80 0.07 -3.89 2.49
N VAL A 81 1.28 -3.49 2.91
CA VAL A 81 1.62 -3.21 4.31
C VAL A 81 1.16 -1.79 4.63
N ALA A 82 0.69 -1.55 5.86
CA ALA A 82 0.32 -0.23 6.35
C ALA A 82 1.55 0.66 6.64
N ALA A 83 2.43 0.79 5.65
CA ALA A 83 3.67 1.55 5.67
C ALA A 83 3.98 2.08 4.26
N ASN A 84 5.00 2.93 4.14
CA ASN A 84 5.52 3.29 2.82
C ASN A 84 6.13 2.04 2.15
N ALA A 85 5.77 1.79 0.89
CA ALA A 85 6.20 0.60 0.15
C ALA A 85 7.73 0.47 0.07
N GLN A 86 8.46 1.59 0.04
CA GLN A 86 9.92 1.62 0.05
C GLN A 86 10.50 0.80 1.21
N ALA A 87 9.97 0.98 2.42
CA ALA A 87 10.48 0.29 3.61
C ALA A 87 10.32 -1.23 3.49
N SER A 88 9.18 -1.68 2.97
CA SER A 88 8.91 -3.10 2.73
C SER A 88 9.81 -3.69 1.65
N VAL A 89 10.06 -2.95 0.56
CA VAL A 89 10.94 -3.40 -0.53
C VAL A 89 12.39 -3.47 -0.09
N ILE A 90 12.88 -2.50 0.69
CA ILE A 90 14.25 -2.54 1.23
C ILE A 90 14.41 -3.75 2.16
N ALA A 91 13.48 -3.95 3.11
CA ALA A 91 13.55 -5.10 4.02
C ALA A 91 13.49 -6.45 3.29
N LEU A 92 12.69 -6.54 2.23
CA LEU A 92 12.64 -7.71 1.35
C LEU A 92 13.99 -7.93 0.65
N ALA A 93 14.58 -6.87 0.07
CA ALA A 93 15.84 -6.95 -0.65
C ALA A 93 17.01 -7.36 0.26
N GLU A 94 17.09 -6.78 1.45
CA GLU A 94 18.06 -7.16 2.49
C GLU A 94 17.92 -8.64 2.87
N LYS A 95 16.67 -9.12 3.05
CA LYS A 95 16.44 -10.53 3.34
C LYS A 95 16.81 -11.43 2.16
N ALA A 96 16.56 -11.00 0.93
CA ALA A 96 16.89 -11.74 -0.27
C ALA A 96 18.41 -11.87 -0.45
N SER A 97 19.20 -10.83 -0.12
CA SER A 97 20.67 -10.92 -0.20
C SER A 97 21.29 -11.92 0.77
N ASP A 98 20.62 -12.25 1.89
CA ASP A 98 21.08 -13.32 2.78
C ASP A 98 20.72 -14.73 2.27
N LEU A 99 19.68 -14.83 1.43
CA LEU A 99 19.16 -16.10 0.92
C LEU A 99 19.84 -16.56 -0.37
N LEU A 100 20.42 -15.63 -1.13
CA LEU A 100 20.99 -15.80 -2.47
C LEU A 100 22.52 -15.77 -2.43
#